data_AF-A0A7S1M3H5-F1
#
_entry.id   AF-A0A7S1M3H5-F1
#
_cell.length_a   1.000
_cell.length_b   1.000
_cell.length_c   1.000
_cell.angle_alpha   90.00
_cell.angle_beta   90.00
_cell.angle_gamma   90.00
#
_symmetry.space_group_name_H-M   'P 1'
#
loop_
_entity.id
_entity.type
_entity.pdbx_description
1 polymer ?
#
loop_
_entity_poly.entity_id
_entity_poly.type
_entity_poly.pdbx_seq_one_letter_code
_entity_poly.pdbx_strand_id
1 'polypeptide(L)'
;LQFMKEANVMIVFVISCAAGLQSVNRMRVVLIAWVITGAAVSVSGDIKFSLIGVAFQAASQLAECARMVLGEFVLCGRKLDPLTYTSFIAPICLAVLLVASLAHWDPLIGPAFVKCWPLLLVNALVAFVLNVLVATVIKEISAVGFVLAGLTKDIVIVVLSSLIFHETLTFTQWAAFAMTLGGVGLWSMMKVSPDALPVQLLERALCMPPREVKKVEEKTPLFAKNA
;
A
#
# COMPACT_ATOMS: atom_id res chain seq x y z
N LEU A 1 14.24 7.35 3.69
CA LEU A 1 13.48 6.11 3.39
C LEU A 1 11.98 6.25 3.69
N GLN A 2 11.59 6.73 4.88
CA GLN A 2 10.17 6.99 5.21
C GLN A 2 9.49 7.94 4.22
N PHE A 3 10.13 9.07 3.86
CA PHE A 3 9.60 9.98 2.82
C PHE A 3 9.29 9.28 1.48
N MET A 4 10.15 8.36 1.05
CA MET A 4 9.95 7.64 -0.21
C MET A 4 8.80 6.63 -0.14
N LYS A 5 8.54 6.06 1.05
CA LYS A 5 7.37 5.21 1.26
C LYS A 5 6.06 6.00 1.22
N GLU A 6 6.07 7.22 1.74
CA GLU A 6 4.89 8.10 1.73
C GLU A 6 4.53 8.52 0.29
N ALA A 7 5.54 8.68 -0.56
CA ALA A 7 5.36 8.89 -2.00
C ALA A 7 4.65 7.71 -2.70
N ASN A 8 4.63 6.51 -2.12
CA ASN A 8 3.93 5.34 -2.67
C ASN A 8 2.45 5.60 -2.84
N VAL A 9 1.84 6.35 -1.91
CA VAL A 9 0.40 6.66 -1.98
C VAL A 9 0.09 7.39 -3.28
N MET A 10 0.91 8.37 -3.63
CA MET A 10 0.78 9.14 -4.86
C MET A 10 1.04 8.26 -6.09
N ILE A 11 2.13 7.48 -6.08
CA ILE A 11 2.49 6.61 -7.21
C ILE A 11 1.40 5.59 -7.47
N VAL A 12 0.92 4.88 -6.43
CA VAL A 12 -0.17 3.91 -6.56
C VAL A 12 -1.43 4.58 -7.05
N PHE A 13 -1.78 5.78 -6.55
CA PHE A 13 -2.95 6.50 -7.04
C PHE A 13 -2.86 6.84 -8.53
N VAL A 14 -1.72 7.38 -8.99
CA VAL A 14 -1.51 7.72 -10.40
C VAL A 14 -1.58 6.48 -11.29
N ILE A 15 -0.90 5.39 -10.90
CA ILE A 15 -0.93 4.13 -11.66
C ILE A 15 -2.34 3.53 -11.64
N SER A 16 -3.06 3.57 -10.52
CA SER A 16 -4.46 3.11 -10.42
C SER A 16 -5.41 3.93 -11.31
N CYS A 17 -5.19 5.23 -11.44
CA CYS A 17 -5.94 6.07 -12.37
C CYS A 17 -5.62 5.73 -13.82
N ALA A 18 -4.34 5.55 -14.16
CA ALA A 18 -3.91 5.14 -15.50
C ALA A 18 -4.45 3.75 -15.90
N ALA A 19 -4.53 2.83 -14.94
CA ALA A 19 -5.11 1.49 -15.12
C ALA A 19 -6.67 1.49 -15.16
N GLY A 20 -7.33 2.63 -14.97
CA GLY A 20 -8.79 2.73 -14.96
C GLY A 20 -9.47 2.12 -13.73
N LEU A 21 -8.70 1.76 -12.69
CA LEU A 21 -9.22 1.21 -11.44
C LEU A 21 -9.84 2.28 -10.54
N GLN A 22 -9.39 3.53 -10.66
CA GLN A 22 -9.89 4.64 -9.86
C GLN A 22 -10.23 5.87 -10.70
N SER A 23 -11.41 6.43 -10.47
CA SER A 23 -11.77 7.75 -10.97
C SER A 23 -11.01 8.85 -10.21
N VAL A 24 -10.44 9.80 -10.95
CA VAL A 24 -9.88 11.02 -10.38
C VAL A 24 -11.04 11.86 -9.85
N ASN A 25 -11.26 11.80 -8.54
CA ASN A 25 -12.22 12.68 -7.86
C ASN A 25 -11.46 13.73 -7.06
N ARG A 26 -11.94 14.98 -7.06
CA ARG A 26 -11.33 16.10 -6.31
C ARG A 26 -11.13 15.75 -4.84
N MET A 27 -12.13 15.10 -4.23
CA MET A 27 -12.03 14.64 -2.84
C MET A 27 -10.87 13.66 -2.61
N ARG A 28 -10.66 12.71 -3.51
CA ARG A 28 -9.57 11.72 -3.40
C ARG A 28 -8.20 12.39 -3.51
N VAL A 29 -8.05 13.31 -4.46
CA VAL A 29 -6.81 14.07 -4.65
C VAL A 29 -6.49 14.92 -3.42
N VAL A 30 -7.49 15.62 -2.86
CA VAL A 30 -7.32 16.44 -1.66
C VAL A 30 -6.93 15.60 -0.44
N LEU A 31 -7.55 14.43 -0.24
CA LEU A 31 -7.20 13.53 0.85
C LEU A 31 -5.78 12.98 0.71
N ILE A 32 -5.36 12.61 -0.49
CA ILE A 32 -4.00 12.12 -0.74
C ILE A 32 -2.99 13.26 -0.53
N ALA A 33 -3.27 14.46 -1.02
CA ALA A 33 -2.42 15.63 -0.80
C ALA A 33 -2.30 15.97 0.70
N TRP A 34 -3.40 15.85 1.45
CA TRP A 34 -3.42 16.02 2.90
C TRP A 34 -2.48 15.03 3.59
N VAL A 35 -2.60 13.73 3.28
CA VAL A 35 -1.74 12.67 3.84
C VAL A 35 -0.26 12.92 3.52
N ILE A 36 0.06 13.26 2.26
CA ILE A 36 1.43 13.56 1.84
C ILE A 36 2.00 14.78 2.56
N THR A 37 1.18 15.80 2.82
CA THR A 37 1.62 16.99 3.54
C THR A 37 1.97 16.64 4.99
N GLY A 38 1.11 15.87 5.68
CA GLY A 38 1.40 15.38 7.03
C GLY A 38 2.68 14.54 7.07
N ALA A 39 2.83 13.62 6.11
CA ALA A 39 4.01 12.80 5.96
C ALA A 39 5.29 13.61 5.71
N ALA A 40 5.26 14.62 4.85
CA ALA A 40 6.41 15.49 4.55
C ALA A 40 6.88 16.25 5.80
N VAL A 41 5.95 16.76 6.61
CA VAL A 41 6.27 17.45 7.87
C VAL A 41 6.99 16.50 8.85
N SER A 42 6.65 15.21 8.86
CA SER A 42 7.27 14.23 9.78
C SER A 42 8.75 13.93 9.51
N VAL A 43 9.24 14.18 8.28
CA VAL A 43 10.59 13.79 7.81
C VAL A 43 11.59 14.97 7.83
N SER A 44 11.23 16.11 8.41
CA SER A 44 12.12 17.29 8.46
C SER A 44 13.26 17.11 9.48
N GLY A 45 14.34 16.42 9.09
CA GLY A 45 15.55 16.21 9.90
C GLY A 45 16.66 15.57 9.07
N ASP A 46 17.90 16.05 9.24
CA ASP A 46 19.05 15.82 8.34
C ASP A 46 19.22 14.39 7.82
N ILE A 47 18.98 14.23 6.51
CA ILE A 47 19.15 12.97 5.78
C ILE A 47 20.53 12.98 5.14
N LYS A 48 21.38 12.00 5.48
CA LYS A 48 22.58 11.69 4.69
C LYS A 48 22.13 11.14 3.33
N PHE A 49 22.07 12.01 2.32
CA PHE A 49 21.59 11.66 0.99
C PHE A 49 22.70 11.04 0.13
N SER A 50 22.46 9.80 -0.32
CA SER A 50 23.19 9.22 -1.46
C SER A 50 22.25 9.17 -2.65
N LEU A 51 22.60 9.91 -3.72
CA LEU A 51 21.76 10.01 -4.93
C LEU A 51 21.52 8.64 -5.59
N ILE A 52 22.54 7.77 -5.58
CA ILE A 52 22.47 6.41 -6.14
C ILE A 52 21.47 5.56 -5.34
N GLY A 53 21.51 5.63 -4.01
CA GLY A 53 20.58 4.90 -3.15
C GLY A 53 19.13 5.37 -3.35
N VAL A 54 18.93 6.69 -3.52
CA VAL A 54 17.62 7.25 -3.84
C VAL A 54 17.11 6.79 -5.20
N ALA A 55 17.97 6.73 -6.23
CA ALA A 55 17.58 6.25 -7.56
C ALA A 55 17.14 4.77 -7.53
N PHE A 56 17.91 3.89 -6.89
CA PHE A 56 17.54 2.48 -6.74
C PHE A 56 16.26 2.30 -5.91
N GLN A 57 16.12 3.03 -4.81
CA GLN A 57 14.91 3.00 -3.99
C GLN A 57 13.69 3.47 -4.79
N ALA A 58 13.82 4.52 -5.62
CA ALA A 58 12.72 5.03 -6.43
C ALA A 58 12.28 4.00 -7.50
N ALA A 59 13.24 3.37 -8.18
CA ALA A 59 12.95 2.32 -9.17
C ALA A 59 12.27 1.10 -8.53
N SER A 60 12.78 0.63 -7.40
CA SER A 60 12.17 -0.46 -6.61
C SER A 60 10.73 -0.12 -6.23
N GLN A 61 10.51 1.13 -5.82
CA GLN A 61 9.21 1.59 -5.37
C GLN A 61 8.18 1.66 -6.49
N LEU A 62 8.57 2.13 -7.68
CA LEU A 62 7.73 2.10 -8.87
C LEU A 62 7.32 0.68 -9.23
N ALA A 63 8.26 -0.27 -9.20
CA ALA A 63 7.97 -1.67 -9.49
C ALA A 63 6.99 -2.28 -8.47
N GLU A 64 7.18 -1.98 -7.18
CA GLU A 64 6.29 -2.46 -6.12
C GLU A 64 4.88 -1.86 -6.24
N CYS A 65 4.78 -0.56 -6.50
CA CYS A 65 3.49 0.10 -6.74
C CYS A 65 2.79 -0.46 -7.98
N ALA A 66 3.53 -0.69 -9.08
CA ALA A 66 2.99 -1.32 -10.27
C ALA A 66 2.49 -2.74 -9.99
N ARG A 67 3.25 -3.55 -9.24
CA ARG A 67 2.85 -4.90 -8.81
C ARG A 67 1.54 -4.88 -8.03
N MET A 68 1.38 -3.95 -7.09
CA MET A 68 0.15 -3.81 -6.30
C MET A 68 -1.06 -3.44 -7.18
N VAL A 69 -0.91 -2.48 -8.10
CA VAL A 69 -2.01 -2.03 -8.97
C VAL A 69 -2.37 -3.08 -10.02
N LEU A 70 -1.38 -3.74 -10.63
CA LEU A 70 -1.62 -4.84 -11.56
C LEU A 70 -2.28 -6.03 -10.85
N GLY A 71 -1.89 -6.32 -9.61
CA GLY A 71 -2.56 -7.31 -8.78
C GLY A 71 -4.04 -6.98 -8.59
N GLU A 72 -4.34 -5.74 -8.17
CA GLU A 72 -5.73 -5.25 -8.06
C GLU A 72 -6.48 -5.36 -9.39
N PHE A 73 -5.85 -4.96 -10.50
CA PHE A 73 -6.42 -5.03 -11.85
C PHE A 73 -6.84 -6.46 -12.22
N VAL A 74 -5.96 -7.45 -11.99
CA VAL A 74 -6.23 -8.86 -12.30
C VAL A 74 -7.33 -9.43 -11.39
N LEU A 75 -7.27 -9.11 -10.09
CA LEU A 75 -8.25 -9.56 -9.10
C LEU A 75 -9.66 -9.03 -9.40
N CYS A 76 -9.79 -7.75 -9.76
CA CYS A 76 -11.06 -7.12 -10.07
C CYS A 76 -11.56 -7.44 -11.50
N GLY A 77 -10.68 -7.55 -12.49
CA GLY A 77 -11.05 -7.73 -13.89
C GLY A 77 -11.56 -9.14 -14.24
N ARG A 78 -11.05 -10.18 -13.57
CA ARG A 78 -11.46 -11.58 -13.82
C ARG A 78 -12.29 -12.21 -12.70
N LYS A 79 -12.72 -11.43 -11.70
CA LYS A 79 -13.35 -11.89 -10.45
C LYS A 79 -12.62 -13.12 -9.84
N LEU A 80 -11.30 -13.15 -9.95
CA LEU A 80 -10.50 -14.28 -9.47
C LEU A 80 -10.48 -14.29 -7.95
N ASP A 81 -10.44 -15.49 -7.38
CA ASP A 81 -10.20 -15.65 -5.95
C ASP A 81 -8.73 -15.33 -5.62
N PRO A 82 -8.46 -14.64 -4.49
CA PRO A 82 -7.09 -14.30 -4.07
C PRO A 82 -6.16 -15.52 -3.97
N LEU A 83 -6.73 -16.67 -3.61
CA LEU A 83 -6.00 -17.94 -3.55
C LEU A 83 -5.56 -18.40 -4.93
N THR A 84 -6.48 -18.34 -5.91
CA THR A 84 -6.21 -18.68 -7.31
C THR A 84 -5.18 -17.73 -7.92
N TYR A 85 -5.30 -16.42 -7.65
CA TYR A 85 -4.30 -15.43 -8.06
C TYR A 85 -2.91 -15.77 -7.53
N THR A 86 -2.80 -16.08 -6.24
CA THR A 86 -1.53 -16.43 -5.60
C THR A 86 -0.95 -17.72 -6.19
N SER A 87 -1.81 -18.70 -6.49
CA SER A 87 -1.40 -19.96 -7.14
C SER A 87 -0.82 -19.74 -8.54
N PHE A 88 -1.37 -18.80 -9.32
CA PHE A 88 -0.82 -18.45 -10.64
C PHE A 88 0.50 -17.68 -10.58
N ILE A 89 0.70 -16.83 -9.57
CA ILE A 89 1.93 -16.04 -9.40
C ILE A 89 3.07 -16.89 -8.82
N ALA A 90 2.77 -17.85 -7.94
CA ALA A 90 3.76 -18.70 -7.28
C ALA A 90 4.78 -19.38 -8.22
N PRO A 91 4.40 -20.06 -9.32
CA PRO A 91 5.37 -20.71 -10.21
C PRO A 91 6.27 -19.71 -10.94
N ILE A 92 5.75 -18.52 -11.27
CA ILE A 92 6.53 -17.45 -11.92
C ILE A 92 7.56 -16.90 -10.94
N CYS A 93 7.15 -16.62 -9.69
CA CYS A 93 8.07 -16.21 -8.63
C CYS A 93 9.16 -17.26 -8.38
N LEU A 94 8.79 -18.55 -8.36
CA LEU A 94 9.75 -19.64 -8.21
C LEU A 94 10.76 -19.67 -9.35
N ALA A 95 10.31 -19.55 -10.61
CA ALA A 95 11.21 -19.54 -11.76
C ALA A 95 12.22 -18.38 -11.70
N VAL A 96 11.77 -17.17 -11.39
CA VAL A 96 12.63 -15.99 -11.27
C VAL A 96 13.62 -16.15 -10.10
N LEU A 97 13.15 -16.61 -8.94
CA LEU A 97 13.99 -16.84 -7.76
C LEU A 97 15.02 -17.96 -8.00
N LEU A 98 14.65 -19.02 -8.72
CA LEU A 98 15.58 -20.10 -9.09
C LEU A 98 16.70 -19.58 -9.99
N VAL A 99 16.37 -18.79 -11.03
CA VAL A 99 17.39 -18.19 -11.90
C VAL A 99 18.33 -17.29 -11.10
N ALA A 100 17.79 -16.44 -10.22
CA ALA A 100 18.59 -15.57 -9.36
C ALA A 100 19.49 -16.38 -8.39
N SER A 101 18.94 -17.47 -7.83
CA SER A 101 19.66 -18.37 -6.92
C SER A 101 20.77 -19.15 -7.61
N LEU A 102 20.58 -19.57 -8.87
CA LEU A 102 21.61 -20.25 -9.65
C LEU A 102 22.75 -19.29 -10.05
N ALA A 103 22.42 -18.01 -10.32
CA ALA A 103 23.40 -16.99 -10.64
C ALA A 103 24.30 -16.61 -9.44
N HIS A 104 23.80 -16.72 -8.20
CA HIS A 104 24.52 -16.37 -6.97
C HIS A 104 24.74 -17.60 -6.07
N TRP A 105 25.07 -18.74 -6.67
CA TRP A 105 25.21 -19.99 -5.93
C TRP A 105 26.39 -19.96 -4.96
N ASP A 106 26.11 -20.19 -3.67
CA ASP A 106 27.12 -20.34 -2.62
C ASP A 106 27.11 -21.80 -2.10
N PRO A 107 28.27 -22.49 -2.04
CA PRO A 107 28.37 -23.86 -1.53
C PRO A 107 27.89 -24.04 -0.07
N LEU A 108 27.79 -22.97 0.72
CA LEU A 108 27.28 -23.01 2.10
C LEU A 108 25.76 -23.21 2.21
N ILE A 109 25.01 -23.05 1.12
CA ILE A 109 23.53 -23.13 1.13
C ILE A 109 23.04 -24.55 1.43
N GLY A 110 23.71 -25.58 0.90
CA GLY A 110 23.35 -26.99 1.10
C GLY A 110 23.32 -27.43 2.57
N PRO A 111 24.43 -27.30 3.33
CA PRO A 111 24.44 -27.67 4.74
C PRO A 111 23.54 -26.78 5.62
N ALA A 112 23.36 -25.51 5.27
CA ALA A 112 22.44 -24.62 5.96
C ALA A 112 20.97 -25.05 5.80
N PHE A 113 20.59 -25.54 4.62
CA PHE A 113 19.24 -26.04 4.34
C PHE A 113 18.87 -27.23 5.23
N VAL A 114 19.78 -28.20 5.37
CA VAL A 114 19.55 -29.40 6.20
C VAL A 114 19.39 -29.04 7.68
N LYS A 115 20.17 -28.07 8.17
CA LYS A 115 20.12 -27.62 9.57
C LYS A 115 18.86 -26.82 9.88
N CYS A 116 18.36 -26.03 8.94
CA CYS A 116 17.28 -25.06 9.15
C CYS A 116 15.96 -25.44 8.46
N TRP A 117 15.81 -26.67 7.96
CA TRP A 117 14.63 -27.11 7.22
C TRP A 117 13.28 -26.87 7.92
N PRO A 118 13.09 -27.08 9.25
CA PRO A 118 11.78 -26.88 9.86
C PRO A 118 11.48 -25.38 9.99
N LEU A 119 12.49 -24.54 10.21
CA LEU A 119 12.34 -23.09 10.27
C LEU A 119 12.02 -22.52 8.89
N LEU A 120 12.64 -23.05 7.83
CA LEU A 120 12.31 -22.71 6.44
C LEU A 120 10.86 -23.06 6.11
N LEU A 121 10.39 -24.23 6.54
CA LEU A 121 9.01 -24.66 6.29
C LEU A 121 8.01 -23.72 6.96
N VAL A 122 8.23 -23.38 8.25
CA VAL A 122 7.36 -22.44 8.97
C VAL A 122 7.39 -21.06 8.31
N ASN A 123 8.57 -20.56 7.94
CA ASN A 123 8.69 -19.28 7.25
C ASN A 123 7.96 -19.28 5.90
N ALA A 124 8.06 -20.37 5.13
CA ALA A 124 7.36 -20.54 3.87
C ALA A 124 5.84 -20.54 4.05
N LEU A 125 5.33 -21.23 5.08
CA LEU A 125 3.89 -21.24 5.40
C LEU A 125 3.39 -19.84 5.78
N VAL A 126 4.14 -19.11 6.62
CA VAL A 126 3.80 -17.73 7.00
C VAL A 126 3.82 -16.80 5.79
N ALA A 127 4.85 -16.91 4.94
CA ALA A 127 4.94 -16.13 3.71
C ALA A 127 3.79 -16.43 2.74
N PHE A 128 3.37 -17.69 2.62
CA PHE A 128 2.22 -18.07 1.81
C PHE A 128 0.93 -17.42 2.34
N VAL A 129 0.66 -17.56 3.64
CA VAL A 129 -0.52 -16.94 4.28
C VAL A 129 -0.49 -15.43 4.10
N LEU A 130 0.65 -14.78 4.30
CA LEU A 130 0.81 -13.34 4.12
C LEU A 130 0.48 -12.90 2.68
N ASN A 131 0.98 -13.62 1.66
CA ASN A 131 0.70 -13.29 0.27
C ASN A 131 -0.79 -13.40 -0.07
N VAL A 132 -1.47 -14.45 0.42
CA VAL A 132 -2.92 -14.62 0.25
C VAL A 132 -3.68 -13.51 0.97
N LEU A 133 -3.29 -13.15 2.20
CA LEU A 133 -3.89 -12.05 2.96
C LEU A 133 -3.72 -10.72 2.24
N VAL A 134 -2.54 -10.39 1.73
CA VAL A 134 -2.28 -9.16 0.97
C VAL A 134 -3.17 -9.10 -0.27
N ALA A 135 -3.23 -10.18 -1.07
CA ALA A 135 -4.11 -10.25 -2.24
C ALA A 135 -5.59 -10.07 -1.86
N THR A 136 -6.01 -10.64 -0.73
CA THR A 136 -7.39 -10.54 -0.23
C THR A 136 -7.72 -9.11 0.21
N VAL A 137 -6.84 -8.47 0.99
CA VAL A 137 -7.01 -7.07 1.42
C VAL A 137 -7.02 -6.11 0.24
N ILE A 138 -6.16 -6.33 -0.76
CA ILE A 138 -6.17 -5.52 -1.99
C ILE A 138 -7.50 -5.70 -2.74
N LYS A 139 -8.01 -6.94 -2.86
CA LYS A 139 -9.33 -7.22 -3.47
C LYS A 139 -10.46 -6.52 -2.70
N GLU A 140 -10.46 -6.55 -1.37
CA GLU A 140 -11.54 -5.99 -0.54
C GLU A 140 -11.47 -4.48 -0.32
N ILE A 141 -10.28 -3.88 -0.28
CA ILE A 141 -10.13 -2.44 0.00
C ILE A 141 -9.69 -1.66 -1.24
N SER A 142 -8.62 -2.10 -1.93
CA SER A 142 -7.94 -1.54 -3.13
C SER A 142 -6.43 -1.42 -2.86
N ALA A 143 -5.59 -1.30 -3.90
CA ALA A 143 -4.16 -1.03 -3.75
C ALA A 143 -3.89 0.29 -2.99
N VAL A 144 -4.60 1.38 -3.32
CA VAL A 144 -4.44 2.67 -2.61
C VAL A 144 -4.78 2.54 -1.12
N GLY A 145 -5.87 1.85 -0.80
CA GLY A 145 -6.28 1.59 0.58
C GLY A 145 -5.28 0.70 1.34
N PHE A 146 -4.67 -0.28 0.67
CA PHE A 146 -3.61 -1.11 1.24
C PHE A 146 -2.37 -0.28 1.62
N VAL A 147 -1.93 0.62 0.73
CA VAL A 147 -0.80 1.52 1.04
C VAL A 147 -1.13 2.47 2.17
N LEU A 148 -2.33 3.05 2.20
CA LEU A 148 -2.77 3.93 3.29
C LEU A 148 -2.84 3.18 4.64
N ALA A 149 -3.29 1.93 4.66
CA ALA A 149 -3.25 1.08 5.86
C ALA A 149 -1.80 0.78 6.28
N GLY A 150 -0.90 0.62 5.30
CA GLY A 150 0.53 0.50 5.52
C GLY A 150 1.12 1.73 6.23
N LEU A 151 0.65 2.94 5.91
CA LEU A 151 1.07 4.16 6.61
C LEU A 151 0.65 4.16 8.08
N THR A 152 -0.60 3.79 8.36
CA THR A 152 -1.08 3.65 9.75
C THR A 152 -0.23 2.65 10.53
N LYS A 153 0.10 1.50 9.91
CA LYS A 153 1.00 0.50 10.51
C LYS A 153 2.39 1.08 10.78
N ASP A 154 2.97 1.83 9.84
CA ASP A 154 4.29 2.43 9.99
C ASP A 154 4.30 3.47 11.14
N ILE A 155 3.26 4.30 11.29
CA ILE A 155 3.12 5.24 12.42
C ILE A 155 3.03 4.49 13.75
N VAL A 156 2.22 3.43 13.84
CA VAL A 156 2.10 2.61 15.06
C VAL A 156 3.45 2.02 15.45
N ILE A 157 4.22 1.51 14.50
CA ILE A 157 5.56 0.98 14.75
C ILE A 157 6.48 2.08 15.30
N VAL A 158 6.46 3.29 14.74
CA VAL A 158 7.30 4.41 15.21
C VAL A 158 6.92 4.80 16.65
N VAL A 159 5.63 4.94 16.95
CA VAL A 159 5.16 5.29 18.29
C VAL A 159 5.53 4.21 19.31
N LEU A 160 5.29 2.93 18.99
CA LEU A 160 5.67 1.82 19.87
C LEU A 160 7.18 1.74 20.08
N SER A 161 7.96 1.96 19.03
CA SER A 161 9.42 2.02 19.13
C SER A 161 9.87 3.14 20.07
N SER A 162 9.33 4.35 19.92
CA SER A 162 9.64 5.47 20.82
C SER A 162 9.28 5.15 22.29
N LEU A 163 8.16 4.47 22.53
CA LEU A 163 7.76 4.06 23.88
C LEU A 163 8.70 3.03 24.50
N ILE A 164 9.15 2.03 23.73
CA ILE A 164 10.03 0.95 24.21
C ILE A 164 11.45 1.47 24.46
N PHE A 165 11.98 2.31 23.56
CA PHE A 165 13.34 2.83 23.64
C PHE A 165 13.45 4.13 24.44
N HIS A 166 12.33 4.67 24.94
CA HIS A 166 12.24 5.94 25.66
C HIS A 166 12.82 7.13 24.88
N GLU A 167 12.73 7.10 23.54
CA GLU A 167 13.14 8.21 22.69
C GLU A 167 12.06 9.28 22.64
N THR A 168 12.47 10.54 22.76
CA THR A 168 11.54 11.68 22.75
C THR A 168 11.15 12.06 21.32
N LEU A 169 9.87 11.89 20.99
CA LEU A 169 9.30 12.41 19.75
C LEU A 169 9.10 13.93 19.87
N THR A 170 9.47 14.65 18.82
CA THR A 170 9.24 16.10 18.74
C THR A 170 7.75 16.40 18.62
N PHE A 171 7.33 17.60 19.07
CA PHE A 171 5.95 18.05 18.93
C PHE A 171 5.49 18.08 17.46
N THR A 172 6.38 18.45 16.54
CA THR A 172 6.13 18.45 15.10
C THR A 172 5.81 17.06 14.56
N GLN A 173 6.50 16.01 15.04
CA GLN A 173 6.23 14.63 14.65
C GLN A 173 4.85 14.16 15.14
N TRP A 174 4.50 14.49 16.38
CA TRP A 174 3.16 14.20 16.91
C TRP A 174 2.06 14.85 16.09
N ALA A 175 2.21 16.13 15.76
CA ALA A 175 1.27 16.85 14.89
C ALA A 175 1.20 16.21 13.49
N ALA A 176 2.34 15.82 12.91
CA ALA A 176 2.40 15.15 11.62
C ALA A 176 1.70 13.79 11.60
N PHE A 177 1.87 12.98 12.65
CA PHE A 177 1.16 11.70 12.78
C PHE A 177 -0.34 11.91 12.91
N ALA A 178 -0.78 12.88 13.72
CA ALA A 178 -2.20 13.22 13.84
C ALA A 178 -2.81 13.68 12.51
N MET A 179 -2.10 14.53 11.75
CA MET A 179 -2.54 14.98 10.42
C MET A 179 -2.66 13.81 9.43
N THR A 180 -1.66 12.94 9.40
CA THR A 180 -1.61 11.78 8.49
C THR A 180 -2.71 10.79 8.81
N LEU A 181 -2.89 10.44 10.09
CA LEU A 181 -3.97 9.56 10.56
C LEU A 181 -5.36 10.16 10.30
N GLY A 182 -5.53 11.47 10.46
CA GLY A 182 -6.77 12.18 10.10
C GLY A 182 -7.12 12.02 8.62
N GLY A 183 -6.13 12.19 7.72
CA GLY A 183 -6.33 12.00 6.28
C GLY A 183 -6.67 10.55 5.91
N VAL A 184 -5.96 9.57 6.48
CA VAL A 184 -6.24 8.14 6.28
C VAL A 184 -7.62 7.77 6.84
N GLY A 185 -7.97 8.28 8.02
CA GLY A 185 -9.28 8.08 8.65
C GLY A 185 -10.41 8.62 7.78
N LEU A 186 -10.26 9.84 7.27
CA LEU A 186 -11.28 10.45 6.39
C LEU A 186 -11.40 9.72 5.04
N TRP A 187 -10.29 9.19 4.51
CA TRP A 187 -10.32 8.30 3.35
C TRP A 187 -11.08 7.00 3.63
N SER A 188 -10.84 6.39 4.79
CA SER A 188 -11.54 5.18 5.21
C SER A 188 -13.05 5.44 5.38
N MET A 189 -13.43 6.54 6.05
CA MET A 189 -14.81 6.95 6.21
C MET A 189 -15.50 7.21 4.88
N MET A 190 -14.82 7.88 3.92
CA MET A 190 -15.35 8.09 2.57
C MET A 190 -15.70 6.78 1.86
N LYS A 191 -14.98 5.68 2.13
CA LYS A 191 -15.27 4.36 1.55
C LYS A 191 -16.32 3.57 2.32
N VAL A 192 -16.30 3.60 3.64
CA VAL A 192 -17.17 2.77 4.50
C VAL A 192 -18.53 3.42 4.74
N SER A 193 -18.55 4.74 4.96
CA SER A 193 -19.75 5.50 5.31
C SER A 193 -19.74 6.85 4.60
N PRO A 194 -20.12 6.89 3.31
CA PRO A 194 -20.09 8.10 2.51
C PRO A 194 -21.03 9.20 3.05
N ASP A 195 -22.05 8.82 3.83
CA ASP A 195 -23.00 9.74 4.45
C ASP A 195 -22.51 10.35 5.77
N ALA A 196 -21.30 10.04 6.21
CA ALA A 196 -20.77 10.59 7.45
C ALA A 196 -20.62 12.13 7.35
N LEU A 197 -20.99 12.83 8.42
CA LEU A 197 -20.89 14.29 8.52
C LEU A 197 -19.53 14.88 8.07
N PRO A 198 -18.36 14.36 8.51
CA PRO A 198 -17.07 14.92 8.08
C PRO A 198 -16.80 14.71 6.59
N VAL A 199 -17.31 13.63 5.99
CA VAL A 199 -17.23 13.41 4.54
C VAL A 199 -18.07 14.46 3.84
N GLN A 200 -19.36 14.58 4.18
CA GLN A 200 -20.26 15.57 3.58
C GLN A 200 -19.77 17.01 3.74
N LEU A 201 -19.20 17.35 4.90
CA LEU A 201 -18.62 18.67 5.16
C LEU A 201 -17.46 18.95 4.19
N LEU A 202 -16.57 17.97 4.00
CA LEU A 202 -15.48 18.09 3.04
C LEU A 202 -16.00 18.15 1.60
N GLU A 203 -17.05 17.41 1.25
CA GLU A 203 -17.65 17.47 -0.09
C GLU A 203 -18.26 18.84 -0.39
N ARG A 204 -18.94 19.44 0.60
CA ARG A 204 -19.49 20.80 0.52
C ARG A 204 -18.38 21.83 0.42
N ALA A 205 -17.32 21.70 1.22
CA ALA A 205 -16.16 22.59 1.15
C ALA A 205 -15.44 22.55 -0.21
N LEU A 206 -15.46 21.40 -0.89
CA LEU A 206 -14.87 21.22 -2.22
C LEU A 206 -15.83 21.52 -3.39
N CYS A 207 -17.03 22.05 -3.10
CA CYS A 207 -18.08 22.37 -4.07
C CYS A 207 -18.35 21.22 -5.04
N MET A 208 -18.38 19.98 -4.55
CA MET A 208 -18.77 18.84 -5.39
C MET A 208 -20.29 18.80 -5.56
N PRO A 209 -20.82 18.43 -6.75
CA PRO A 209 -22.25 18.21 -6.91
C PRO A 209 -22.74 17.11 -5.94
N PRO A 210 -23.97 17.18 -5.43
CA PRO A 210 -24.53 16.15 -4.55
C PRO A 210 -24.37 14.78 -5.21
N ARG A 211 -23.80 13.81 -4.49
CA ARG A 211 -23.75 12.43 -4.99
C ARG A 211 -25.17 11.98 -5.30
N GLU A 212 -25.45 11.63 -6.55
CA GLU A 212 -26.60 10.76 -6.82
C GLU A 212 -26.38 9.49 -5.97
N VAL A 213 -27.36 9.16 -5.14
CA VAL A 213 -27.34 7.94 -4.31
C VAL A 213 -27.45 6.73 -5.23
N LYS A 214 -26.35 6.36 -5.87
CA LYS A 214 -26.20 5.00 -6.39
C LYS A 214 -25.96 4.13 -5.17
N LYS A 215 -27.02 3.42 -4.75
CA LYS A 215 -26.93 2.24 -3.87
C LYS A 215 -25.63 1.52 -4.18
N VAL A 216 -24.82 1.29 -3.16
CA VAL A 216 -23.60 0.46 -3.13
C VAL A 216 -23.58 -0.51 -4.32
N GLU A 217 -23.10 -0.04 -5.46
CA GLU A 217 -22.93 -0.87 -6.64
C GLU A 217 -21.54 -1.43 -6.44
N GLU A 218 -21.55 -2.67 -5.92
CA GLU A 218 -20.54 -3.70 -6.01
C GLU A 218 -19.30 -3.25 -6.79
N LYS A 219 -18.12 -3.39 -6.18
CA LYS A 219 -16.82 -3.19 -6.81
C LYS A 219 -16.78 -3.88 -8.18
N THR A 220 -17.18 -3.15 -9.19
CA THR A 220 -17.09 -3.59 -10.57
C THR A 220 -16.20 -2.54 -11.21
N PRO A 221 -14.99 -2.92 -11.64
CA PRO A 221 -14.12 -1.98 -12.35
C PRO A 221 -14.90 -1.38 -13.51
N LEU A 222 -14.65 -0.10 -13.84
CA LEU A 222 -15.37 0.67 -14.87
C LEU A 222 -15.52 -0.07 -16.22
N PHE A 223 -14.65 -1.05 -16.50
CA PHE A 223 -14.71 -1.94 -17.66
C PHE A 223 -15.92 -2.89 -17.70
N ALA A 224 -16.52 -3.25 -16.57
CA ALA A 224 -17.71 -4.11 -16.56
C ALA A 224 -19.01 -3.35 -16.85
N LYS A 225 -18.94 -2.02 -17.00
CA LYS A 225 -20.08 -1.21 -17.46
C LYS A 225 -20.14 -1.10 -18.99
N ASN A 226 -19.09 -1.53 -19.69
CA ASN A 226 -18.91 -1.40 -21.14
C ASN A 226 -18.64 -2.74 -21.86
N ALA A 227 -18.86 -3.88 -21.19
CA ALA A 227 -18.84 -5.23 -21.76
C ALA A 227 -20.20 -5.89 -21.53
#